data_AF-A0A2V9IZV4-F1
#
_entry.id   AF-A0A2V9IZV4-F1
#
_cell.length_a   1.000
_cell.length_b   1.000
_cell.length_c   1.000
_cell.angle_alpha   90.00
_cell.angle_beta   90.00
_cell.angle_gamma   90.00
#
_symmetry.space_group_name_H-M   'P 1'
#
loop_
_entity.id
_entity.type
_entity.pdbx_description
1 polymer ?
#
loop_
_entity_poly.entity_id
_entity_poly.type
_entity_poly.pdbx_seq_one_letter_code
_entity_poly.pdbx_strand_id
1 'polypeptide(L)'
;EIHFKINTGTAVKFPLRLRIPAWARSATVSINEGREEGAATGTFHTMEREWSEGDRVTLKLPMRVRASHWHRNSITLERGPLVFSLKIGEDWRKLRERAYDWRRHPSADWAVHPTTAWNYGLEVDTANPERSVQVTERIVGDNPFTPDAAPVELRVKGRRLPQWTVVNGSAGPLPWSPVESREPVETLTLIPYGSAKLRVTAFPELAER
;
A
#
# COMPACT_ATOMS: atom_id res chain seq x y z
N GLU A 1 -6.52 -6.36 13.22
CA GLU A 1 -7.00 -5.70 14.46
C GLU A 1 -5.80 -5.31 15.31
N ILE A 2 -5.96 -4.42 16.29
CA ILE A 2 -4.88 -4.00 17.19
C ILE A 2 -5.36 -4.21 18.62
N HIS A 3 -4.53 -4.86 19.43
CA HIS A 3 -4.83 -5.11 20.85
C HIS A 3 -3.83 -4.38 21.73
N PHE A 4 -4.34 -3.54 22.61
CA PHE A 4 -3.57 -2.88 23.66
C PHE A 4 -3.84 -3.60 24.97
N LYS A 5 -2.78 -3.97 25.69
CA LYS A 5 -2.89 -4.46 27.07
C LYS A 5 -2.37 -3.38 28.01
N ILE A 6 -3.18 -3.00 28.99
CA ILE A 6 -2.78 -2.08 30.05
C ILE A 6 -2.12 -2.89 31.17
N ASN A 7 -0.92 -2.47 31.56
CA ASN A 7 -0.17 -3.08 32.66
C ASN A 7 0.16 -2.00 33.70
N THR A 8 -0.39 -2.15 34.91
CA THR A 8 -0.30 -1.17 35.99
C THR A 8 -0.21 -1.88 37.34
N GLY A 9 0.64 -1.39 38.25
CA GLY A 9 0.78 -1.99 39.59
C GLY A 9 -0.44 -1.78 40.49
N THR A 10 -1.21 -0.71 40.23
CA THR A 10 -2.47 -0.39 40.91
C THR A 10 -3.45 0.20 39.90
N ALA A 11 -4.72 0.33 40.30
CA ALA A 11 -5.71 1.05 39.50
C ALA A 11 -5.28 2.51 39.29
N VAL A 12 -5.40 3.02 38.06
CA VAL A 12 -4.97 4.38 37.70
C VAL A 12 -5.88 5.00 36.64
N LYS A 13 -6.26 6.26 36.86
CA LYS A 13 -7.14 7.00 35.96
C LYS A 13 -6.35 7.82 34.96
N PHE A 14 -6.56 7.57 33.66
CA PHE A 14 -5.99 8.37 32.58
C PHE A 14 -6.77 8.21 31.26
N PRO A 15 -6.69 9.22 30.37
CA PRO A 15 -7.23 9.12 29.02
C PRO A 15 -6.38 8.22 28.13
N LEU A 16 -6.99 7.24 27.48
CA LEU A 16 -6.39 6.55 26.34
C LEU A 16 -6.95 7.15 25.03
N ARG A 17 -6.08 7.80 24.25
CA ARG A 17 -6.42 8.45 22.98
C ARG A 17 -5.90 7.64 21.81
N LEU A 18 -6.81 7.06 21.02
CA LEU A 18 -6.48 6.26 19.85
C LEU A 18 -6.75 7.05 18.56
N ARG A 19 -5.74 7.23 17.71
CA ARG A 19 -5.93 7.84 16.38
C ARG A 19 -6.77 6.91 15.53
N ILE A 20 -7.85 7.43 14.97
CA ILE A 20 -8.68 6.74 13.98
C ILE A 20 -8.31 7.31 12.61
N PRO A 21 -7.57 6.58 11.76
CA PRO A 21 -7.18 7.10 10.46
C PRO A 21 -8.39 7.44 9.59
N ALA A 22 -8.29 8.49 8.78
CA ALA A 22 -9.36 8.93 7.88
C ALA A 22 -9.82 7.82 6.92
N TRP A 23 -8.93 6.90 6.57
CA TRP A 23 -9.22 5.78 5.68
C TRP A 23 -10.02 4.64 6.33
N ALA A 24 -10.05 4.56 7.67
CA ALA A 24 -10.59 3.42 8.40
C ALA A 24 -12.11 3.55 8.62
N ARG A 25 -12.90 3.60 7.54
CA ARG A 25 -14.36 3.67 7.63
C ARG A 25 -14.90 2.48 8.43
N SER A 26 -15.88 2.74 9.30
CA SER A 26 -16.45 1.76 10.22
C SER A 26 -15.44 1.19 11.22
N ALA A 27 -14.46 1.99 11.65
CA ALA A 27 -13.58 1.62 12.75
C ALA A 27 -14.39 1.43 14.04
N THR A 28 -13.99 0.44 14.84
CA THR A 28 -14.61 0.16 16.14
C THR A 28 -13.57 0.02 17.23
N VAL A 29 -13.99 0.35 18.46
CA VAL A 29 -13.21 0.17 19.68
C VAL A 29 -14.04 -0.64 20.67
N SER A 30 -13.42 -1.58 21.37
CA SER A 30 -14.02 -2.28 22.51
C SER A 30 -13.02 -2.42 23.65
N ILE A 31 -13.53 -2.55 24.86
CA ILE A 31 -12.74 -2.77 26.07
C ILE A 31 -13.14 -4.14 26.63
N ASN A 32 -12.14 -4.99 26.89
CA ASN A 32 -12.31 -6.37 27.32
C ASN A 32 -13.28 -7.13 26.38
N GLU A 33 -14.30 -7.80 26.92
CA GLU A 33 -15.35 -8.49 26.16
C GLU A 33 -16.59 -7.60 25.95
N GLY A 34 -16.43 -6.28 26.10
CA GLY A 34 -17.49 -5.30 25.95
C GLY A 34 -17.96 -5.12 24.50
N ARG A 35 -19.08 -4.40 24.36
CA ARG A 35 -19.67 -4.03 23.07
C ARG A 35 -18.69 -3.19 22.24
N GLU A 36 -18.68 -3.44 20.93
CA GLU A 36 -17.98 -2.57 19.98
C GLU A 36 -18.70 -1.23 19.81
N GLU A 37 -17.94 -0.15 19.96
CA GLU A 37 -18.39 1.21 19.75
C GLU A 37 -17.80 1.77 18.45
N GLY A 38 -18.62 2.44 17.65
CA GLY A 38 -18.17 3.09 16.42
C GLY A 38 -17.25 4.28 16.72
N ALA A 39 -16.15 4.38 15.98
CA ALA A 39 -15.17 5.45 16.15
C ALA A 39 -15.13 6.37 14.91
N ALA A 40 -15.17 7.68 15.14
CA ALA A 40 -15.15 8.67 14.06
C ALA A 40 -13.80 8.70 13.35
N THR A 41 -13.80 8.67 12.03
CA THR A 41 -12.57 8.70 11.21
C THR A 41 -11.92 10.08 11.20
N GLY A 42 -10.59 10.12 11.13
CA GLY A 42 -9.83 11.36 11.04
C GLY A 42 -9.66 12.10 12.37
N THR A 43 -10.10 11.49 13.48
CA THR A 43 -10.01 12.07 14.82
C THR A 43 -9.22 11.18 15.77
N PHE A 44 -9.16 11.58 17.05
CA PHE A 44 -8.79 10.69 18.14
C PHE A 44 -10.06 10.25 18.88
N HIS A 45 -10.21 8.95 19.08
CA HIS A 45 -11.20 8.38 19.99
C HIS A 45 -10.59 8.35 21.41
N THR A 46 -11.24 8.99 22.38
CA THR A 46 -10.73 9.13 23.74
C THR A 46 -11.59 8.30 24.70
N MET A 47 -10.95 7.41 25.46
CA MET A 47 -11.57 6.67 26.56
C MET A 47 -11.04 7.22 27.89
N GLU A 48 -11.91 7.86 28.67
CA GLU A 48 -11.60 8.35 30.02
C GLU A 48 -12.03 7.29 31.05
N ARG A 49 -11.05 6.62 31.68
CA ARG A 49 -11.32 5.47 32.54
C ARG A 49 -10.27 5.33 33.65
N GLU A 50 -10.67 4.69 34.74
CA GLU A 50 -9.75 4.06 35.69
C GLU A 50 -9.41 2.64 35.21
N TRP A 51 -8.16 2.44 34.85
CA TRP A 51 -7.66 1.19 34.28
C TRP A 51 -7.09 0.29 35.37
N SER A 52 -7.34 -1.01 35.23
CA SER A 52 -6.76 -2.05 36.10
C SER A 52 -5.75 -2.91 35.33
N GLU A 53 -4.91 -3.62 36.07
CA GLU A 53 -3.97 -4.60 35.50
C GLU A 53 -4.70 -5.58 34.58
N GLY A 54 -4.22 -5.70 33.35
CA GLY A 54 -4.73 -6.67 32.38
C GLY A 54 -5.92 -6.20 31.55
N ASP A 55 -6.45 -4.99 31.76
CA ASP A 55 -7.46 -4.41 30.87
C ASP A 55 -6.96 -4.44 29.42
N ARG A 56 -7.86 -4.83 28.50
CA ARG A 56 -7.58 -4.94 27.07
C ARG A 56 -8.43 -3.97 26.29
N VAL A 57 -7.83 -3.28 25.33
CA VAL A 57 -8.55 -2.46 24.35
C VAL A 57 -8.30 -3.05 22.97
N THR A 58 -9.38 -3.34 22.25
CA THR A 58 -9.31 -3.79 20.86
C THR A 58 -9.75 -2.68 19.94
N LEU A 59 -8.87 -2.31 19.00
CA LEU A 59 -9.14 -1.34 17.95
C LEU A 59 -9.21 -2.08 16.61
N LYS A 60 -10.36 -2.01 15.94
CA LYS A 60 -10.55 -2.55 14.60
C LYS A 60 -10.52 -1.41 13.60
N LEU A 61 -9.59 -1.50 12.64
CA LEU A 61 -9.43 -0.53 11.55
C LEU A 61 -9.63 -1.25 10.21
N PRO A 62 -10.85 -1.28 9.66
CA PRO A 62 -11.11 -1.94 8.38
C PRO A 62 -10.25 -1.37 7.26
N MET A 63 -9.41 -2.21 6.66
CA MET A 63 -8.50 -1.84 5.56
C MET A 63 -9.11 -2.22 4.20
N ARG A 64 -10.18 -1.53 3.80
CA ARG A 64 -10.78 -1.71 2.48
C ARG A 64 -9.84 -1.22 1.37
N VAL A 65 -9.95 -1.83 0.19
CA VAL A 65 -9.29 -1.31 -1.02
C VAL A 65 -9.97 0.00 -1.41
N ARG A 66 -9.17 0.99 -1.81
CA ARG A 66 -9.65 2.28 -2.33
C ARG A 66 -8.95 2.58 -3.64
N ALA A 67 -9.68 3.22 -4.55
CA ALA A 67 -9.12 3.83 -5.74
C ALA A 67 -9.12 5.36 -5.54
N SER A 68 -8.03 6.02 -5.93
CA SER A 68 -7.93 7.48 -5.90
C SER A 68 -7.43 8.00 -7.25
N HIS A 69 -7.91 9.18 -7.66
CA HIS A 69 -7.52 9.83 -8.91
C HIS A 69 -6.43 10.87 -8.66
N TRP A 70 -5.34 10.77 -9.38
CA TRP A 70 -4.15 11.62 -9.24
C TRP A 70 -3.93 12.43 -10.54
N HIS A 71 -2.69 12.83 -10.83
CA HIS A 71 -2.33 13.58 -12.02
C HIS A 71 -2.85 12.91 -13.31
N ARG A 72 -3.40 13.70 -14.25
CA ARG A 72 -3.97 13.21 -15.50
C ARG A 72 -5.09 12.17 -15.33
N ASN A 73 -5.83 12.30 -14.23
CA ASN A 73 -6.94 11.43 -13.84
C ASN A 73 -6.53 9.96 -13.69
N SER A 74 -5.25 9.68 -13.46
CA SER A 74 -4.73 8.33 -13.26
C SER A 74 -5.25 7.72 -11.96
N ILE A 75 -5.42 6.40 -11.95
CA ILE A 75 -5.85 5.65 -10.78
C ILE A 75 -4.65 5.17 -9.97
N THR A 76 -4.76 5.29 -8.65
CA THR A 76 -3.88 4.67 -7.67
C THR A 76 -4.69 3.79 -6.72
N LEU A 77 -4.23 2.56 -6.50
CA LEU A 77 -4.85 1.64 -5.53
C LEU A 77 -4.19 1.75 -4.17
N GLU A 78 -5.02 1.83 -3.14
CA GLU A 78 -4.61 1.95 -1.75
C GLU A 78 -5.33 0.91 -0.89
N ARG A 79 -4.71 0.49 0.22
CA ARG A 79 -5.34 -0.35 1.22
C ARG A 79 -4.83 0.00 2.61
N GLY A 80 -5.73 0.38 3.50
CA GLY A 80 -5.34 0.93 4.79
C GLY A 80 -4.43 2.16 4.59
N PRO A 81 -3.25 2.22 5.23
CA PRO A 81 -2.26 3.29 5.01
C PRO A 81 -1.30 3.04 3.83
N LEU A 82 -1.47 1.94 3.09
CA LEU A 82 -0.53 1.53 2.05
C LEU A 82 -1.00 2.00 0.67
N VAL A 83 -0.08 2.59 -0.09
CA VAL A 83 -0.19 2.84 -1.53
C VAL A 83 0.51 1.69 -2.26
N PHE A 84 -0.02 1.25 -3.41
CA PHE A 84 0.50 0.10 -4.14
C PHE A 84 1.13 0.47 -5.49
N SER A 85 2.19 -0.24 -5.84
CA SER A 85 2.91 -0.12 -7.11
C SER A 85 2.96 -1.46 -7.84
N LEU A 86 3.10 -1.43 -9.17
CA LEU A 86 3.28 -2.64 -9.96
C LEU A 86 4.54 -3.41 -9.51
N LYS A 87 4.40 -4.72 -9.32
CA LYS A 87 5.55 -5.62 -9.12
C LYS A 87 6.26 -5.80 -10.46
N ILE A 88 7.25 -4.95 -10.72
CA ILE A 88 8.09 -5.00 -11.93
C ILE A 88 9.29 -5.89 -11.65
N GLY A 89 9.61 -6.81 -12.56
CA GLY A 89 10.84 -7.60 -12.46
C GLY A 89 12.10 -6.74 -12.64
N GLU A 90 13.18 -7.09 -11.95
CA GLU A 90 14.34 -6.21 -11.79
C GLU A 90 15.63 -6.88 -12.29
N ASP A 91 16.41 -6.16 -13.09
CA ASP A 91 17.79 -6.49 -13.47
C ASP A 91 18.73 -5.43 -12.88
N TRP A 92 19.48 -5.82 -11.86
CA TRP A 92 20.39 -4.95 -11.12
C TRP A 92 21.80 -5.03 -11.69
N ARG A 93 22.27 -3.91 -12.24
CA ARG A 93 23.60 -3.79 -12.85
C ARG A 93 24.48 -2.87 -12.02
N LYS A 94 25.61 -3.39 -11.55
CA LYS A 94 26.62 -2.57 -10.87
C LYS A 94 27.31 -1.68 -11.92
N LEU A 95 27.20 -0.37 -11.77
CA LEU A 95 27.84 0.59 -12.68
C LEU A 95 29.27 0.86 -12.26
N ARG A 96 29.49 1.10 -10.96
CA ARG A 96 30.79 1.40 -10.41
C ARG A 96 30.89 0.95 -8.96
N GLU A 97 31.98 0.28 -8.63
CA GLU A 97 32.37 0.03 -7.25
C GLU A 97 33.18 1.22 -6.75
N ARG A 98 32.72 1.90 -5.70
CA ARG A 98 33.51 2.96 -5.06
C ARG A 98 34.33 2.33 -3.94
N ALA A 99 35.51 1.81 -4.29
CA ALA A 99 36.53 1.51 -3.30
C ALA A 99 37.15 2.84 -2.85
N TYR A 100 36.74 3.36 -1.69
CA TYR A 100 37.55 4.36 -1.01
C TYR A 100 37.53 4.16 0.51
N ASP A 101 38.72 3.86 1.03
CA ASP A 101 39.12 3.89 2.43
C ASP A 101 38.59 2.76 3.35
N TRP A 102 39.53 2.03 3.96
CA TRP A 102 39.40 0.86 4.83
C TRP A 102 38.62 1.09 6.15
N ARG A 103 38.05 2.28 6.34
CA ARG A 103 37.18 2.66 7.47
C ARG A 103 35.71 2.79 7.08
N ARG A 104 35.33 2.57 5.82
CA ARG A 104 34.01 2.94 5.28
C ARG A 104 33.42 1.81 4.42
N HIS A 105 32.13 1.53 4.65
CA HIS A 105 31.37 0.46 4.01
C HIS A 105 31.47 0.47 2.47
N PRO A 106 31.51 -0.70 1.80
CA PRO A 106 31.51 -0.77 0.34
C PRO A 106 30.19 -0.22 -0.19
N SER A 107 30.24 0.94 -0.85
CA SER A 107 29.11 1.50 -1.59
C SER A 107 29.35 1.31 -3.09
N ALA A 108 28.28 0.98 -3.81
CA ALA A 108 28.32 0.83 -5.26
C ALA A 108 27.14 1.59 -5.87
N ASP A 109 27.40 2.16 -7.04
CA ASP A 109 26.36 2.79 -7.84
C ASP A 109 25.70 1.68 -8.68
N TRP A 110 24.38 1.54 -8.58
CA TRP A 110 23.60 0.51 -9.27
C TRP A 110 22.58 1.14 -10.24
N ALA A 111 22.44 0.54 -11.41
CA ALA A 111 21.30 0.75 -12.30
C ALA A 111 20.32 -0.41 -12.16
N VAL A 112 19.03 -0.11 -12.15
CA VAL A 112 17.97 -1.13 -12.09
C VAL A 112 17.12 -1.00 -13.34
N HIS A 113 17.02 -2.09 -14.11
CA HIS A 113 16.26 -2.14 -15.36
C HIS A 113 15.03 -3.05 -15.21
N PRO A 114 13.89 -2.69 -15.83
CA PRO A 114 12.71 -3.53 -15.81
C PRO A 114 12.92 -4.77 -16.69
N THR A 115 12.62 -5.96 -16.16
CA THR A 115 12.61 -7.22 -16.93
C THR A 115 11.20 -7.65 -17.34
N THR A 116 10.18 -7.00 -16.79
CA THR A 116 8.77 -7.17 -17.18
C THR A 116 8.21 -5.87 -17.74
N ALA A 117 7.09 -5.95 -18.46
CA ALA A 117 6.37 -4.76 -18.87
C ALA A 117 5.91 -3.96 -17.64
N TRP A 118 5.75 -2.64 -17.82
CA TRP A 118 5.35 -1.70 -16.77
C TRP A 118 4.26 -0.73 -17.23
N ASN A 119 4.10 -0.59 -18.55
CA ASN A 119 3.24 0.38 -19.21
C ASN A 119 1.80 -0.16 -19.31
N TYR A 120 1.10 -0.21 -18.19
CA TYR A 120 -0.27 -0.73 -18.12
C TYR A 120 -1.29 0.38 -17.79
N GLY A 121 -2.50 0.24 -18.36
CA GLY A 121 -3.71 0.85 -17.82
C GLY A 121 -4.49 -0.17 -16.98
N LEU A 122 -5.23 0.29 -15.98
CA LEU A 122 -6.01 -0.57 -15.08
C LEU A 122 -7.48 -0.67 -15.52
N GLU A 123 -8.02 -1.87 -15.36
CA GLU A 123 -9.44 -2.18 -15.48
C GLU A 123 -10.00 -2.36 -14.06
N VAL A 124 -10.62 -1.30 -13.51
CA VAL A 124 -11.08 -1.26 -12.12
C VAL A 124 -12.36 -0.46 -11.98
N ASP A 125 -13.34 -1.01 -11.26
CA ASP A 125 -14.51 -0.27 -10.78
C ASP A 125 -14.05 0.69 -9.67
N THR A 126 -13.80 1.95 -10.00
CA THR A 126 -13.29 2.94 -9.04
C THR A 126 -14.29 3.28 -7.94
N ALA A 127 -15.60 3.08 -8.20
CA ALA A 127 -16.65 3.25 -7.20
C ALA A 127 -16.68 2.09 -6.19
N ASN A 128 -16.35 0.86 -6.63
CA ASN A 128 -16.32 -0.35 -5.81
C ASN A 128 -15.07 -1.21 -6.10
N PRO A 129 -13.85 -0.73 -5.76
CA PRO A 129 -12.61 -1.37 -6.20
C PRO A 129 -12.41 -2.79 -5.66
N GLU A 130 -13.06 -3.14 -4.54
CA GLU A 130 -13.06 -4.50 -3.98
C GLU A 130 -13.71 -5.54 -4.94
N ARG A 131 -14.47 -5.11 -5.96
CA ARG A 131 -15.01 -5.99 -7.01
C ARG A 131 -13.99 -6.36 -8.08
N SER A 132 -13.00 -5.49 -8.31
CA SER A 132 -11.98 -5.66 -9.36
C SER A 132 -10.62 -6.09 -8.80
N VAL A 133 -10.43 -6.00 -7.48
CA VAL A 133 -9.15 -6.21 -6.82
C VAL A 133 -9.22 -7.36 -5.83
N GLN A 134 -8.42 -8.40 -6.07
CA GLN A 134 -8.21 -9.47 -5.11
C GLN A 134 -7.04 -9.13 -4.18
N VAL A 135 -7.26 -9.22 -2.87
CA VAL A 135 -6.21 -9.00 -1.85
C VAL A 135 -5.67 -10.35 -1.37
N THR A 136 -4.35 -10.45 -1.26
CA THR A 136 -3.69 -11.56 -0.57
C THR A 136 -2.82 -10.99 0.55
N GLU A 137 -2.98 -11.52 1.77
CA GLU A 137 -2.12 -11.20 2.90
C GLU A 137 -1.27 -12.40 3.28
N ARG A 138 -0.07 -12.12 3.78
CA ARG A 138 0.91 -13.09 4.28
C ARG A 138 1.45 -12.59 5.61
N ILE A 139 2.02 -13.51 6.38
CA ILE A 139 2.77 -13.17 7.60
C ILE A 139 3.92 -12.24 7.20
N VAL A 140 4.12 -11.19 7.99
CA VAL A 140 5.25 -10.26 7.81
C VAL A 140 6.54 -11.00 8.11
N GLY A 141 7.38 -11.20 7.09
CA GLY A 141 8.71 -11.79 7.24
C GLY A 141 9.77 -10.77 7.69
N ASP A 142 11.02 -11.22 7.77
CA ASP A 142 12.14 -10.42 8.29
C ASP A 142 12.40 -9.12 7.51
N ASN A 143 12.13 -9.12 6.20
CA ASN A 143 12.32 -7.96 5.35
C ASN A 143 11.11 -7.70 4.42
N PRO A 144 10.06 -7.02 4.92
CA PRO A 144 8.85 -6.73 4.14
C PRO A 144 9.05 -5.67 3.05
N PHE A 145 10.26 -5.10 2.94
CA PHE A 145 10.62 -4.06 1.98
C PHE A 145 11.24 -4.62 0.69
N THR A 146 11.15 -5.93 0.46
CA THR A 146 11.54 -6.57 -0.80
C THR A 146 10.29 -6.94 -1.63
N PRO A 147 10.36 -6.93 -2.97
CA PRO A 147 9.22 -7.30 -3.81
C PRO A 147 8.69 -8.72 -3.56
N ASP A 148 9.55 -9.66 -3.14
CA ASP A 148 9.19 -11.06 -2.95
C ASP A 148 8.67 -11.38 -1.56
N ALA A 149 9.09 -10.63 -0.54
CA ALA A 149 8.59 -10.78 0.83
C ALA A 149 7.51 -9.74 1.19
N ALA A 150 6.92 -9.07 0.20
CA ALA A 150 5.80 -8.15 0.41
C ALA A 150 4.64 -8.89 1.10
N PRO A 151 4.20 -8.45 2.29
CA PRO A 151 3.21 -9.18 3.08
C PRO A 151 1.77 -8.97 2.58
N VAL A 152 1.56 -8.04 1.64
CA VAL A 152 0.25 -7.77 1.04
C VAL A 152 0.43 -7.62 -0.46
N GLU A 153 -0.41 -8.30 -1.24
CA GLU A 153 -0.49 -8.16 -2.69
C GLU A 153 -1.91 -7.82 -3.11
N LEU A 154 -2.02 -6.96 -4.12
CA LEU A 154 -3.26 -6.72 -4.85
C LEU A 154 -3.14 -7.35 -6.24
N ARG A 155 -4.14 -8.11 -6.66
CA ARG A 155 -4.28 -8.59 -8.04
C ARG A 155 -5.42 -7.86 -8.71
N VAL A 156 -5.14 -7.23 -9.85
CA VAL A 156 -6.08 -6.41 -10.61
C VAL A 156 -5.90 -6.66 -12.10
N LYS A 157 -6.95 -6.47 -12.90
CA LYS A 157 -6.86 -6.60 -14.36
C LYS A 157 -6.31 -5.32 -14.99
N GLY A 158 -5.59 -5.47 -16.09
CA GLY A 158 -5.10 -4.35 -16.87
C GLY A 158 -4.69 -4.78 -18.28
N ARG A 159 -4.32 -3.79 -19.10
CA ARG A 159 -3.87 -3.99 -20.48
C ARG A 159 -2.65 -3.12 -20.73
N ARG A 160 -1.74 -3.61 -21.58
CA ARG A 160 -0.56 -2.85 -21.98
C ARG A 160 -0.96 -1.61 -22.78
N LEU A 161 -0.16 -0.57 -22.69
CA LEU A 161 -0.28 0.70 -23.41
C LEU A 161 0.99 0.91 -24.25
N PRO A 162 1.08 0.33 -25.46
CA PRO A 162 2.29 0.40 -26.28
C PRO A 162 2.79 1.82 -26.56
N GLN A 163 1.87 2.80 -26.55
CA GLN A 163 2.16 4.22 -26.73
C GLN A 163 2.84 4.88 -25.52
N TRP A 164 2.73 4.29 -24.32
CA TRP A 164 3.39 4.81 -23.12
C TRP A 164 4.78 4.17 -22.99
N THR A 165 5.78 4.91 -23.47
CA THR A 165 7.16 4.43 -23.63
C THR A 165 8.14 5.13 -22.68
N VAL A 166 9.38 4.66 -22.63
CA VAL A 166 10.46 5.29 -21.86
C VAL A 166 10.91 6.57 -22.57
N VAL A 167 11.11 7.64 -21.80
CA VAL A 167 11.73 8.90 -22.26
C VAL A 167 12.85 9.26 -21.28
N ASN A 168 14.06 9.50 -21.78
CA ASN A 168 15.22 9.88 -20.97
C ASN A 168 15.50 8.94 -19.78
N GLY A 169 15.32 7.63 -19.97
CA GLY A 169 15.60 6.61 -18.94
C GLY A 169 14.54 6.49 -17.84
N SER A 170 13.38 7.16 -17.98
CA SER A 170 12.24 7.03 -17.07
C SER A 170 10.96 6.73 -17.85
N ALA A 171 9.89 6.35 -17.15
CA ALA A 171 8.56 6.32 -17.75
C ALA A 171 8.27 7.69 -18.38
N GLY A 172 7.84 7.68 -19.65
CA GLY A 172 7.42 8.90 -20.35
C GLY A 172 6.19 9.54 -19.68
N PRO A 173 5.75 10.70 -20.18
CA PRO A 173 4.60 11.40 -19.63
C PRO A 173 3.37 10.48 -19.52
N LEU A 174 2.76 10.46 -18.34
CA LEU A 174 1.58 9.64 -18.06
C LEU A 174 0.45 10.01 -19.04
N PRO A 175 -0.19 9.05 -19.73
CA PRO A 175 -1.35 9.36 -20.58
C PRO A 175 -2.51 10.00 -19.80
N TRP A 176 -3.34 10.80 -20.47
CA TRP A 176 -4.61 11.27 -19.89
C TRP A 176 -5.61 10.11 -19.84
N SER A 177 -6.22 9.90 -18.68
CA SER A 177 -7.29 8.92 -18.50
C SER A 177 -8.65 9.49 -18.90
N PRO A 178 -9.57 8.69 -19.46
CA PRO A 178 -9.39 7.27 -19.78
C PRO A 178 -8.55 7.04 -21.06
N VAL A 179 -7.96 5.86 -21.17
CA VAL A 179 -7.23 5.40 -22.37
C VAL A 179 -7.84 4.13 -22.94
N GLU A 180 -7.63 3.91 -24.24
CA GLU A 180 -8.00 2.67 -24.90
C GLU A 180 -6.79 1.74 -25.08
N SER A 181 -7.05 0.44 -25.01
CA SER A 181 -6.08 -0.58 -25.41
C SER A 181 -6.76 -1.80 -26.02
N ARG A 182 -6.16 -2.29 -27.11
CA ARG A 182 -6.54 -3.56 -27.76
C ARG A 182 -5.68 -4.73 -27.32
N GLU A 183 -4.68 -4.48 -26.47
CA GLU A 183 -3.82 -5.52 -25.92
C GLU A 183 -4.62 -6.51 -25.06
N PRO A 184 -4.18 -7.77 -24.94
CA PRO A 184 -4.83 -8.76 -24.09
C PRO A 184 -4.99 -8.29 -22.64
N VAL A 185 -6.00 -8.80 -21.95
CA VAL A 185 -6.14 -8.59 -20.50
C VAL A 185 -5.08 -9.41 -19.79
N GLU A 186 -4.36 -8.77 -18.88
CA GLU A 186 -3.39 -9.40 -17.99
C GLU A 186 -3.82 -9.23 -16.53
N THR A 187 -3.46 -10.20 -15.69
CA THR A 187 -3.56 -10.04 -14.23
C THR A 187 -2.26 -9.41 -13.73
N LEU A 188 -2.35 -8.21 -13.21
CA LEU A 188 -1.23 -7.48 -12.64
C LEU A 188 -1.14 -7.77 -11.15
N THR A 189 0.08 -7.85 -10.63
CA THR A 189 0.34 -7.92 -9.19
C THR A 189 0.89 -6.58 -8.73
N LEU A 190 0.23 -5.96 -7.77
CA LEU A 190 0.70 -4.76 -7.10
C LEU A 190 1.16 -5.10 -5.68
N ILE A 191 2.26 -4.49 -5.28
CA ILE A 191 2.89 -4.62 -3.96
C ILE A 191 2.95 -3.24 -3.28
N PRO A 192 3.12 -3.15 -1.95
CA PRO A 192 3.24 -1.86 -1.28
C PRO A 192 4.38 -1.05 -1.90
N TYR A 193 4.17 0.25 -2.06
CA TYR A 193 5.11 1.18 -2.69
C TYR A 193 6.53 1.07 -2.10
N GLY A 194 6.63 0.85 -0.78
CA GLY A 194 7.90 0.68 -0.07
C GLY A 194 8.66 -0.61 -0.43
N SER A 195 7.96 -1.62 -0.93
CA SER A 195 8.55 -2.90 -1.36
C SER A 195 9.08 -2.84 -2.79
N ALA A 196 8.52 -1.97 -3.65
CA ALA A 196 8.91 -1.81 -5.05
C ALA A 196 10.21 -0.99 -5.23
N LYS A 197 11.07 -1.38 -6.18
CA LYS A 197 12.32 -0.70 -6.52
C LYS A 197 12.21 0.13 -7.79
N LEU A 198 11.51 -0.38 -8.80
CA LEU A 198 10.97 0.38 -9.92
C LEU A 198 9.50 0.67 -9.67
N ARG A 199 9.05 1.91 -9.89
CA ARG A 199 7.74 2.35 -9.39
C ARG A 199 6.85 2.92 -10.48
N VAL A 200 5.82 2.14 -10.80
CA VAL A 200 4.59 2.61 -11.44
C VAL A 200 3.46 2.47 -10.42
N THR A 201 2.86 3.60 -10.04
CA THR A 201 1.87 3.71 -8.95
C THR A 201 0.59 4.41 -9.43
N ALA A 202 0.77 5.37 -10.34
CA ALA A 202 -0.30 6.05 -11.05
C ALA A 202 -0.49 5.37 -12.41
N PHE A 203 -1.65 4.79 -12.64
CA PHE A 203 -1.98 4.06 -13.86
C PHE A 203 -3.08 4.79 -14.62
N PRO A 204 -3.02 4.87 -15.96
CA PRO A 204 -4.17 5.33 -16.72
C PRO A 204 -5.39 4.41 -16.49
N GLU A 205 -6.58 4.99 -16.39
CA GLU A 205 -7.85 4.23 -16.38
C GLU A 205 -8.14 3.72 -17.79
N LEU A 206 -8.50 2.44 -17.94
CA LEU A 206 -9.01 1.92 -19.21
C LEU A 206 -10.46 2.34 -19.40
N ALA A 207 -10.81 2.86 -20.59
CA ALA A 207 -12.20 3.15 -20.94
C ALA A 207 -13.06 1.88 -20.84
N GLU A 208 -14.26 2.02 -20.27
CA GLU A 208 -15.27 0.96 -20.28
C GLU A 208 -15.61 0.58 -21.73
N ARG A 209 -15.77 -0.72 -21.99
CA ARG A 209 -16.20 -1.24 -23.29
C ARG A 209 -17.71 -1.36 -23.36
#